data_AF-G0LCX2-F1
#
_entry.id   AF-G0LCX2-F1
#
_cell.length_a   1.000
_cell.length_b   1.000
_cell.length_c   1.000
_cell.angle_alpha   90.00
_cell.angle_beta   90.00
_cell.angle_gamma   90.00
#
_symmetry.space_group_name_H-M   'P 1'
#
loop_
_entity.id
_entity.type
_entity.pdbx_description
1 polymer ?
#
loop_
_entity_poly.entity_id
_entity_poly.type
_entity_poly.pdbx_seq_one_letter_code
_entity_poly.pdbx_strand_id
1 'polypeptide(L)'
;MSQEIEEKIDKIPIINWLARFFKGVKLPGFEGLSLYDLLEMYVHGIIQGAISTRASSIAFSLFLALFPLLIFLITLIPFILPYVSVGNENFDSQFLLFLESFLPSATSDYFGEIYQQIKDQKQGGLLSSAFFFSIFLMANGVNAIFGGFENSYHVELTRNFFRQYIYALMVGLILSILLIVGAVVYGYFELYIIDYLSVWAAKTRGYDLTQNDIVGAKIGKVLFFVLLSYFTTAILYYFGTTEGRHARFFSVGALMTTLLFMLTSYLFGVYVEKFARYNELYGALGGLLILMVYIWLNSNILLLGFELNASLNSLRKTYTKK
;
A
#
# COMPACT_ATOMS: atom_id res chain seq x y z
N MET A 1 -22.48 -15.30 -20.21
CA MET A 1 -23.60 -14.73 -19.44
C MET A 1 -24.56 -15.83 -19.03
N SER A 2 -25.12 -15.77 -17.81
CA SER A 2 -26.40 -16.44 -17.54
C SER A 2 -27.51 -15.57 -18.12
N GLN A 3 -28.40 -16.14 -18.94
CA GLN A 3 -29.48 -15.41 -19.61
C GLN A 3 -30.37 -14.61 -18.63
N GLU A 4 -30.43 -15.03 -17.37
CA GLU A 4 -31.23 -14.39 -16.32
C GLU A 4 -30.74 -12.98 -15.91
N ILE A 5 -29.44 -12.70 -16.03
CA ILE A 5 -28.89 -11.38 -15.67
C ILE A 5 -29.18 -10.37 -16.79
N GLU A 6 -29.08 -10.81 -18.04
CA GLU A 6 -29.35 -9.97 -19.21
C GLU A 6 -30.82 -9.53 -19.25
N GLU A 7 -31.75 -10.44 -18.97
CA GLU A 7 -33.19 -10.14 -18.86
C GLU A 7 -33.54 -9.17 -17.73
N LYS A 8 -32.79 -9.17 -16.63
CA LYS A 8 -32.99 -8.22 -15.52
C LYS A 8 -32.44 -6.84 -15.85
N ILE A 9 -31.30 -6.77 -16.55
CA ILE A 9 -30.68 -5.52 -16.98
C ILE A 9 -31.54 -4.82 -18.06
N ASP A 10 -32.12 -5.59 -18.98
CA ASP A 10 -32.96 -5.05 -20.05
C ASP A 10 -34.23 -4.34 -19.55
N LYS A 11 -34.72 -4.71 -18.36
CA LYS A 11 -35.90 -4.13 -17.72
C LYS A 11 -35.67 -2.74 -17.11
N ILE A 12 -34.42 -2.33 -16.89
CA ILE A 12 -34.10 -1.03 -16.29
C ILE A 12 -33.54 -0.09 -17.37
N PRO A 13 -34.28 0.96 -17.80
CA PRO A 13 -33.95 1.71 -19.02
C PRO A 13 -32.59 2.42 -18.96
N ILE A 14 -32.20 2.93 -17.79
CA ILE A 14 -30.89 3.59 -17.59
C ILE A 14 -29.74 2.58 -17.70
N ILE A 15 -29.91 1.39 -17.12
CA ILE A 15 -28.88 0.34 -17.12
C ILE A 15 -28.77 -0.28 -18.51
N ASN A 16 -29.88 -0.47 -19.24
CA ASN A 16 -29.88 -0.95 -20.62
C ASN A 16 -29.14 0.02 -21.56
N TRP A 17 -29.38 1.33 -21.42
CA TRP A 17 -28.67 2.33 -22.22
C TRP A 17 -27.16 2.30 -21.98
N LEU A 18 -26.72 2.24 -20.72
CA LEU A 18 -25.31 2.08 -20.37
C LEU A 18 -24.73 0.76 -20.89
N ALA A 19 -25.47 -0.35 -20.76
CA ALA A 19 -25.05 -1.66 -21.24
C ALA A 19 -24.82 -1.66 -22.76
N ARG A 20 -25.72 -1.07 -23.55
CA ARG A 20 -25.56 -0.94 -25.00
C ARG A 20 -24.35 -0.07 -25.38
N PHE A 21 -24.13 1.03 -24.66
CA PHE A 21 -22.96 1.88 -24.86
C PHE A 21 -21.65 1.08 -24.63
N PHE A 22 -21.55 0.38 -23.51
CA PHE A 22 -20.36 -0.42 -23.17
C PHE A 22 -20.17 -1.65 -24.06
N LYS A 23 -21.24 -2.24 -24.61
CA LYS A 23 -21.18 -3.30 -25.63
C LYS A 23 -20.56 -2.80 -26.95
N GLY A 24 -20.70 -1.51 -27.26
CA GLY A 24 -20.13 -0.87 -28.46
C GLY A 24 -18.65 -0.52 -28.35
N VAL A 25 -18.11 -0.35 -27.14
CA VAL A 25 -16.70 0.00 -26.92
C VAL A 25 -15.86 -1.28 -26.88
N LYS A 26 -15.14 -1.53 -27.98
CA LYS A 26 -14.15 -2.62 -28.05
C LYS A 26 -12.81 -2.13 -27.51
N LEU A 27 -12.22 -2.89 -26.59
CA LEU A 27 -10.95 -2.52 -25.99
C LEU A 27 -9.78 -2.80 -26.96
N PRO A 28 -8.92 -1.80 -27.27
CA PRO A 28 -7.78 -2.01 -28.13
C PRO A 28 -6.77 -2.96 -27.46
N GLY A 29 -6.44 -4.05 -28.13
CA GLY A 29 -5.52 -5.10 -27.62
C GLY A 29 -6.18 -6.34 -27.00
N PHE A 30 -7.51 -6.45 -27.02
CA PHE A 30 -8.27 -7.50 -26.36
C PHE A 30 -9.16 -8.35 -27.29
N GLU A 31 -8.68 -8.68 -28.50
CA GLU A 31 -9.27 -9.70 -29.40
C GLU A 31 -10.80 -9.63 -29.60
N GLY A 32 -11.40 -8.43 -29.53
CA GLY A 32 -12.84 -8.21 -29.74
C GLY A 32 -13.72 -8.18 -28.48
N LEU A 33 -13.14 -8.22 -27.27
CA LEU A 33 -13.86 -8.04 -26.01
C LEU A 33 -14.53 -6.66 -25.90
N SER A 34 -15.80 -6.66 -25.49
CA SER A 34 -16.51 -5.43 -25.17
C SER A 34 -16.17 -4.96 -23.75
N LEU A 35 -16.19 -3.65 -23.52
CA LEU A 35 -16.02 -3.08 -22.18
C LEU A 35 -17.13 -3.56 -21.23
N TYR A 36 -18.29 -3.91 -21.76
CA TYR A 36 -19.39 -4.50 -21.00
C TYR A 36 -19.01 -5.85 -20.38
N ASP A 37 -18.42 -6.77 -21.16
CA ASP A 37 -18.03 -8.11 -20.67
C ASP A 37 -17.02 -8.01 -19.53
N LEU A 38 -16.09 -7.06 -19.62
CA LEU A 38 -15.12 -6.78 -18.56
C LEU A 38 -15.79 -6.24 -17.30
N LEU A 39 -16.65 -5.23 -17.45
CA LEU A 39 -17.36 -4.62 -16.32
C LEU A 39 -18.27 -5.62 -15.61
N GLU A 40 -18.96 -6.48 -16.35
CA GLU A 40 -19.81 -7.53 -15.80
C GLU A 40 -18.99 -8.51 -14.96
N MET A 41 -17.92 -9.10 -15.53
CA MET A 41 -17.06 -10.02 -14.78
C MET A 41 -16.42 -9.35 -13.56
N TYR A 42 -16.02 -8.09 -13.71
CA TYR A 42 -15.44 -7.32 -12.62
C TYR A 42 -16.43 -7.09 -11.47
N VAL A 43 -17.64 -6.62 -11.76
CA VAL A 43 -18.69 -6.40 -10.75
C VAL A 43 -19.13 -7.72 -10.11
N HIS A 44 -19.26 -8.79 -10.90
CA HIS A 44 -19.60 -10.11 -10.38
C HIS A 44 -18.51 -10.63 -9.43
N GLY A 45 -17.23 -10.46 -9.80
CA GLY A 45 -16.08 -10.79 -8.95
C GLY A 45 -16.05 -9.99 -7.66
N ILE A 46 -16.42 -8.71 -7.68
CA ILE A 46 -16.52 -7.87 -6.48
C ILE A 46 -17.59 -8.38 -5.51
N ILE A 47 -18.80 -8.66 -6.02
CA ILE A 47 -19.94 -9.05 -5.19
C ILE A 47 -19.75 -10.46 -4.65
N GLN A 48 -19.44 -11.43 -5.51
CA GLN A 48 -19.27 -12.83 -5.12
C GLN A 48 -17.97 -13.06 -4.34
N GLY A 49 -16.93 -12.27 -4.61
CA GLY A 49 -15.64 -12.38 -3.96
C GLY A 49 -15.58 -11.77 -2.55
N ALA A 50 -16.70 -11.28 -1.99
CA ALA A 50 -16.80 -10.74 -0.63
C ALA A 50 -15.64 -9.78 -0.25
N ILE A 51 -15.32 -8.83 -1.14
CA ILE A 51 -14.11 -7.99 -1.05
C ILE A 51 -13.97 -7.31 0.31
N SER A 52 -15.06 -6.74 0.83
CA SER A 52 -15.02 -6.00 2.10
C SER A 52 -14.56 -6.88 3.27
N THR A 53 -14.98 -8.15 3.32
CA THR A 53 -14.60 -9.09 4.38
C THR A 53 -13.13 -9.49 4.27
N ARG A 54 -12.66 -9.76 3.04
CA ARG A 54 -11.24 -10.03 2.77
C ARG A 54 -10.37 -8.82 3.12
N ALA A 55 -10.80 -7.62 2.76
CA ALA A 55 -10.12 -6.38 3.09
C ALA A 55 -10.01 -6.17 4.60
N SER A 56 -11.05 -6.50 5.37
CA SER A 56 -11.01 -6.46 6.85
C SER A 56 -9.98 -7.43 7.43
N SER A 57 -9.87 -8.65 6.90
CA SER A 57 -8.86 -9.62 7.32
C SER A 57 -7.44 -9.11 7.04
N ILE A 58 -7.20 -8.61 5.82
CA ILE A 58 -5.92 -8.00 5.43
C ILE A 58 -5.58 -6.83 6.35
N ALA A 59 -6.54 -5.93 6.58
CA ALA A 59 -6.31 -4.75 7.39
C ALA A 59 -5.96 -5.10 8.84
N PHE A 60 -6.64 -6.08 9.43
CA PHE A 60 -6.32 -6.56 10.77
C PHE A 60 -4.92 -7.17 10.84
N SER A 61 -4.55 -8.03 9.88
CA SER A 61 -3.20 -8.63 9.85
C SER A 61 -2.09 -7.60 9.64
N LEU A 62 -2.29 -6.62 8.76
CA LEU A 62 -1.33 -5.54 8.54
C LEU A 62 -1.22 -4.62 9.76
N PHE A 63 -2.35 -4.29 10.39
CA PHE A 63 -2.37 -3.46 11.60
C PHE A 63 -1.62 -4.14 12.76
N LEU A 64 -1.82 -5.45 12.97
CA LEU A 64 -1.06 -6.20 13.98
C LEU A 64 0.45 -6.24 13.69
N ALA A 65 0.85 -6.27 12.42
CA ALA A 65 2.26 -6.28 12.04
C ALA A 65 2.96 -4.93 12.33
N LEU A 66 2.21 -3.83 12.47
CA LEU A 66 2.80 -2.52 12.75
C LEU A 66 3.48 -2.46 14.12
N PHE A 67 2.91 -3.04 15.17
CA PHE A 67 3.47 -2.89 16.51
C PHE A 67 4.87 -3.49 16.63
N PRO A 68 5.12 -4.74 16.21
CA PRO A 68 6.46 -5.30 16.32
C PRO A 68 7.43 -4.67 15.33
N LEU A 69 6.96 -4.23 14.16
CA LEU A 69 7.75 -3.41 13.25
C LEU A 69 8.23 -2.10 13.91
N LEU A 70 7.34 -1.40 14.61
CA LEU A 70 7.70 -0.17 15.35
C LEU A 70 8.73 -0.48 16.43
N ILE A 71 8.54 -1.55 17.22
CA ILE A 71 9.51 -1.96 18.24
C ILE A 71 10.86 -2.30 17.60
N PHE A 72 10.86 -3.00 16.46
CA PHE A 72 12.09 -3.31 15.73
C PHE A 72 12.78 -2.04 15.23
N LEU A 73 12.05 -1.08 14.64
CA LEU A 73 12.64 0.20 14.20
C LEU A 73 13.22 0.99 15.37
N ILE A 74 12.48 1.09 16.48
CA ILE A 74 12.92 1.77 17.71
C ILE A 74 14.19 1.14 18.28
N THR A 75 14.27 -0.19 18.30
CA THR A 75 15.45 -0.91 18.80
C THR A 75 16.63 -0.89 17.81
N LEU A 76 16.37 -0.77 16.51
CA LEU A 76 17.39 -0.72 15.47
C LEU A 76 18.11 0.64 15.41
N ILE A 77 17.38 1.73 15.63
CA ILE A 77 17.88 3.11 15.48
C ILE A 77 19.15 3.38 16.29
N PRO A 78 19.25 3.06 17.60
CA PRO A 78 20.48 3.25 18.38
C PRO A 78 21.72 2.52 17.83
N PHE A 79 21.53 1.46 17.04
CA PHE A 79 22.63 0.72 16.40
C PHE A 79 23.06 1.36 15.09
N ILE A 80 22.15 2.01 14.35
CA ILE A 80 22.44 2.65 13.07
C ILE A 80 22.98 4.07 13.26
N LEU A 81 22.47 4.81 14.25
CA LEU A 81 22.82 6.22 14.47
C LEU A 81 24.33 6.53 14.51
N PRO A 82 25.18 5.74 15.17
CA PRO A 82 26.63 5.99 15.17
C PRO A 82 27.28 5.98 13.78
N TYR A 83 26.64 5.35 12.80
CA TYR A 83 27.14 5.19 11.43
C TYR A 83 26.49 6.15 10.43
N VAL A 84 25.43 6.86 10.84
CA VAL A 84 24.67 7.79 10.00
C VAL A 84 24.75 9.18 10.63
N SER A 85 25.71 9.99 10.19
CA SER A 85 25.80 11.41 10.58
C SER A 85 24.69 12.21 9.90
N VAL A 86 23.52 12.30 10.54
CA VAL A 86 22.41 13.16 10.10
C VAL A 86 22.63 14.58 10.64
N GLY A 87 23.62 15.30 10.09
CA GLY A 87 23.84 16.72 10.40
C GLY A 87 24.05 17.05 11.90
N ASN A 88 24.09 18.35 12.22
CA ASN A 88 24.26 18.86 13.59
C ASN A 88 22.95 18.79 14.43
N GLU A 89 21.93 18.08 13.97
CA GLU A 89 20.64 18.01 14.65
C GLU A 89 20.55 16.77 15.53
N ASN A 90 19.96 16.92 16.71
CA ASN A 90 19.80 15.84 17.67
C ASN A 90 18.71 14.89 17.15
N PHE A 91 19.10 13.92 16.31
CA PHE A 91 18.20 12.93 15.70
C PHE A 91 17.27 12.28 16.75
N ASP A 92 17.78 12.03 17.94
CA ASP A 92 17.01 11.50 19.07
C ASP A 92 15.78 12.35 19.40
N SER A 93 15.95 13.68 19.43
CA SER A 93 14.87 14.62 19.74
C SER A 93 13.82 14.64 18.62
N GLN A 94 14.24 14.62 17.37
CA GLN A 94 13.32 14.60 16.23
C GLN A 94 12.59 13.28 16.09
N PHE A 95 13.28 12.16 16.34
CA PHE A 95 12.69 10.83 16.28
C PHE A 95 11.67 10.63 17.40
N LEU A 96 11.97 11.10 18.62
CA LEU A 96 11.00 11.11 19.72
C LEU A 96 9.78 11.95 19.34
N LEU A 97 9.96 13.21 18.91
CA LEU A 97 8.83 14.06 18.48
C LEU A 97 8.01 13.42 17.34
N PHE A 98 8.65 12.73 16.41
CA PHE A 98 7.97 11.95 15.37
C PHE A 98 7.13 10.82 15.97
N LEU A 99 7.67 10.01 16.88
CA LEU A 99 6.91 8.95 17.54
C LEU A 99 5.76 9.48 18.40
N GLU A 100 6.00 10.55 19.17
CA GLU A 100 4.98 11.21 19.99
C GLU A 100 3.83 11.75 19.15
N SER A 101 4.06 12.08 17.87
CA SER A 101 2.99 12.52 16.97
C SER A 101 1.99 11.41 16.60
N PHE A 102 2.38 10.12 16.72
CA PHE A 102 1.52 8.97 16.47
C PHE A 102 1.04 8.29 17.75
N LEU A 103 1.76 8.51 18.87
CA LEU A 103 1.44 7.89 20.14
C LEU A 103 0.48 8.76 20.94
N PRO A 104 -0.51 8.15 21.60
CA PRO A 104 -1.28 8.84 22.61
C PRO A 104 -0.42 9.51 23.69
N SER A 105 -0.84 10.69 24.18
CA SER A 105 -0.14 11.38 25.27
C SER A 105 0.06 10.49 26.51
N ALA A 106 -0.92 9.65 26.83
CA ALA A 106 -0.84 8.69 27.94
C ALA A 106 0.24 7.59 27.77
N THR A 107 0.71 7.36 26.54
CA THR A 107 1.77 6.39 26.23
C THR A 107 3.10 7.06 25.90
N SER A 108 3.11 8.37 25.61
CA SER A 108 4.30 9.13 25.24
C SER A 108 5.41 9.02 26.28
N ASP A 109 5.06 9.24 27.55
CA ASP A 109 6.01 9.21 28.67
C ASP A 109 6.63 7.80 28.83
N TYR A 110 5.80 6.76 28.74
CA TYR A 110 6.25 5.37 28.78
C TYR A 110 7.18 5.02 27.61
N PHE A 111 6.88 5.51 26.41
CA PHE A 111 7.71 5.27 25.24
C PHE A 111 9.03 6.02 25.30
N GLY A 112 9.04 7.25 25.81
CA GLY A 112 10.27 8.02 26.05
C GLY A 112 11.21 7.28 27.01
N GLU A 113 10.68 6.76 28.12
CA GLU A 113 11.45 5.95 29.07
C GLU A 113 11.98 4.65 28.42
N ILE A 114 11.12 3.92 27.70
CA ILE A 114 11.51 2.68 27.00
C ILE A 114 12.60 2.98 25.94
N TYR A 115 12.48 4.06 25.18
CA TYR A 115 13.48 4.47 24.19
C TYR A 115 14.84 4.74 24.84
N GLN A 116 14.86 5.52 25.93
CA GLN A 116 16.11 5.80 26.66
C GLN A 116 16.70 4.52 27.26
N GLN A 117 15.88 3.64 27.85
CA GLN A 117 16.33 2.36 28.36
C GLN A 117 16.95 1.47 27.28
N ILE A 118 16.32 1.38 26.10
CA ILE A 118 16.85 0.62 24.96
C ILE A 118 18.16 1.21 24.46
N LYS A 119 18.26 2.54 24.39
CA LYS A 119 19.46 3.27 23.97
C LYS A 119 20.62 3.05 24.94
N ASP A 120 20.37 3.18 26.23
CA ASP A 120 21.42 3.12 27.27
C ASP A 120 21.88 1.69 27.52
N GLN A 121 20.98 0.70 27.46
CA GLN A 121 21.31 -0.69 27.77
C GLN A 121 21.69 -1.55 26.55
N LYS A 122 21.57 -1.03 25.31
CA LYS A 122 21.87 -1.74 24.05
C LYS A 122 21.52 -3.23 24.11
N GLN A 123 20.29 -3.55 24.51
CA GLN A 123 19.86 -4.94 24.75
C GLN A 123 19.76 -5.71 23.41
N GLY A 124 20.86 -6.34 22.97
CA GLY A 124 20.90 -7.09 21.71
C GLY A 124 19.88 -8.26 21.66
N GLY A 125 19.50 -8.82 22.82
CA GLY A 125 18.45 -9.84 22.94
C GLY A 125 17.05 -9.32 22.57
N LEU A 126 16.74 -8.06 22.90
CA LEU A 126 15.47 -7.43 22.56
C LEU A 126 15.39 -7.12 21.06
N LEU A 127 16.49 -6.62 20.47
CA LEU A 127 16.57 -6.34 19.03
C LEU A 127 16.37 -7.61 18.20
N SER A 128 17.09 -8.69 18.54
CA SER A 128 17.00 -9.96 17.83
C SER A 128 15.61 -10.59 17.93
N SER A 129 15.00 -10.61 19.12
CA SER A 129 13.62 -11.11 19.28
C SER A 129 12.60 -10.26 18.52
N ALA A 130 12.67 -8.93 18.64
CA ALA A 130 11.81 -8.01 17.88
C ALA A 130 11.95 -8.18 16.36
N PHE A 131 13.16 -8.41 15.87
CA PHE A 131 13.43 -8.69 14.46
C PHE A 131 12.73 -9.98 13.99
N PHE A 132 12.87 -11.09 14.72
CA PHE A 132 12.20 -12.35 14.36
C PHE A 132 10.68 -12.22 14.40
N PHE A 133 10.12 -11.58 15.44
CA PHE A 133 8.68 -11.33 15.53
C PHE A 133 8.17 -10.44 14.39
N SER A 134 8.94 -9.41 14.01
CA SER A 134 8.60 -8.52 12.90
C SER A 134 8.57 -9.26 11.57
N ILE A 135 9.58 -10.10 11.29
CA ILE A 135 9.59 -10.94 10.08
C ILE A 135 8.40 -11.89 10.07
N PHE A 136 8.11 -12.52 11.20
CA PHE A 136 6.98 -13.43 11.33
C PHE A 136 5.64 -12.74 11.04
N LEU A 137 5.38 -11.58 11.66
CA LEU A 137 4.13 -10.85 11.44
C LEU A 137 4.03 -10.18 10.07
N MET A 138 5.16 -9.70 9.52
CA MET A 138 5.24 -9.25 8.14
C MET A 138 4.83 -10.37 7.18
N ALA A 139 5.38 -11.58 7.37
CA ALA A 139 5.00 -12.74 6.57
C ALA A 139 3.50 -13.07 6.71
N ASN A 140 2.94 -12.97 7.91
CA ASN A 140 1.49 -13.11 8.13
C ASN A 140 0.67 -12.03 7.41
N GLY A 141 1.10 -10.77 7.43
CA GLY A 141 0.44 -9.68 6.72
C GLY A 141 0.41 -9.90 5.21
N VAL A 142 1.55 -10.28 4.62
CA VAL A 142 1.62 -10.62 3.19
C VAL A 142 0.81 -11.88 2.88
N ASN A 143 0.82 -12.87 3.77
CA ASN A 143 0.02 -14.09 3.61
C ASN A 143 -1.49 -13.78 3.64
N ALA A 144 -1.93 -12.84 4.47
CA ALA A 144 -3.32 -12.38 4.49
C ALA A 144 -3.70 -11.69 3.17
N ILE A 145 -2.80 -10.90 2.58
CA ILE A 145 -2.99 -10.33 1.23
C ILE A 145 -3.15 -11.46 0.19
N PHE A 146 -2.28 -12.48 0.23
CA PHE A 146 -2.33 -13.59 -0.72
C PHE A 146 -3.58 -14.46 -0.55
N GLY A 147 -3.96 -14.78 0.69
CA GLY A 147 -5.24 -15.43 0.98
C GLY A 147 -6.42 -14.55 0.56
N GLY A 148 -6.27 -13.23 0.66
CA GLY A 148 -7.14 -12.27 0.00
C GLY A 148 -7.25 -12.58 -1.47
N PHE A 149 -6.17 -12.54 -2.25
CA PHE A 149 -6.19 -12.78 -3.70
C PHE A 149 -6.71 -14.17 -4.11
N GLU A 150 -6.35 -15.23 -3.40
CA GLU A 150 -6.75 -16.61 -3.72
C GLU A 150 -8.26 -16.87 -3.49
N ASN A 151 -8.90 -16.13 -2.59
CA ASN A 151 -10.36 -16.17 -2.41
C ASN A 151 -11.12 -15.29 -3.43
N SER A 152 -10.45 -14.82 -4.49
CA SER A 152 -11.11 -14.20 -5.64
C SER A 152 -11.89 -15.25 -6.42
N TYR A 153 -13.06 -14.86 -6.93
CA TYR A 153 -13.92 -15.71 -7.75
C TYR A 153 -13.21 -16.30 -8.98
N HIS A 154 -12.19 -15.60 -9.49
CA HIS A 154 -11.50 -15.94 -10.73
C HIS A 154 -10.18 -16.72 -10.53
N VAL A 155 -9.85 -17.11 -9.29
CA VAL A 155 -8.58 -17.77 -8.97
C VAL A 155 -8.84 -19.16 -8.39
N GLU A 156 -8.14 -20.17 -8.92
CA GLU A 156 -8.14 -21.51 -8.36
C GLU A 156 -7.07 -21.63 -7.25
N LEU A 157 -7.44 -22.20 -6.11
CA LEU A 157 -6.54 -22.54 -5.02
C LEU A 157 -5.54 -23.61 -5.47
N THR A 158 -4.25 -23.28 -5.50
CA THR A 158 -3.22 -24.18 -6.06
C THR A 158 -2.04 -24.45 -5.13
N ARG A 159 -1.84 -23.65 -4.07
CA ARG A 159 -0.66 -23.75 -3.20
C ARG A 159 -1.02 -24.41 -1.87
N ASN A 160 -0.16 -25.32 -1.42
CA ASN A 160 -0.21 -25.81 -0.04
C ASN A 160 0.22 -24.69 0.92
N PHE A 161 -0.39 -24.65 2.11
CA PHE A 161 -0.19 -23.64 3.16
C PHE A 161 1.30 -23.31 3.40
N PHE A 162 2.15 -24.33 3.54
CA PHE A 162 3.60 -24.13 3.76
C PHE A 162 4.29 -23.39 2.61
N ARG A 163 3.96 -23.73 1.35
CA ARG A 163 4.55 -23.07 0.18
C ARG A 163 4.06 -21.63 0.09
N GLN A 164 2.78 -21.40 0.36
CA GLN A 164 2.21 -20.05 0.37
C GLN A 164 2.88 -19.17 1.42
N TYR A 165 3.11 -19.70 2.62
CA TYR A 165 3.79 -18.96 3.68
C TYR A 165 5.25 -18.62 3.34
N ILE A 166 5.99 -19.53 2.70
CA ILE A 166 7.35 -19.27 2.21
C ILE A 166 7.34 -18.15 1.16
N TYR A 167 6.38 -18.16 0.24
CA TYR A 167 6.21 -17.08 -0.74
C TYR A 167 5.87 -15.75 -0.07
N ALA A 168 4.99 -15.75 0.93
CA ALA A 168 4.63 -14.56 1.68
C ALA A 168 5.85 -13.96 2.41
N LEU A 169 6.69 -14.80 3.02
CA LEU A 169 7.93 -14.37 3.66
C LEU A 169 8.91 -13.78 2.64
N MET A 170 9.14 -14.47 1.52
CA MET A 170 10.07 -13.99 0.47
C MET A 170 9.61 -12.66 -0.11
N VAL A 171 8.31 -12.53 -0.41
CA VAL A 171 7.74 -11.28 -0.94
C VAL A 171 7.77 -10.18 0.12
N GLY A 172 7.48 -10.48 1.38
CA GLY A 172 7.62 -9.53 2.48
C GLY A 172 9.04 -8.97 2.61
N LEU A 173 10.06 -9.83 2.48
CA LEU A 173 11.46 -9.39 2.47
C LEU A 173 11.79 -8.51 1.26
N ILE A 174 11.32 -8.87 0.05
CA ILE A 174 11.50 -8.05 -1.16
C ILE A 174 10.85 -6.67 -0.98
N LEU A 175 9.61 -6.63 -0.47
CA LEU A 175 8.90 -5.38 -0.21
C LEU A 175 9.61 -4.55 0.87
N SER A 176 10.12 -5.19 1.92
CA SER A 176 10.89 -4.50 2.96
C SER A 176 12.16 -3.86 2.40
N ILE A 177 12.91 -4.59 1.58
CA ILE A 177 14.10 -4.06 0.90
C ILE A 177 13.72 -2.91 -0.04
N LEU A 178 12.66 -3.07 -0.82
CA LEU A 178 12.16 -2.02 -1.72
C LEU A 178 11.80 -0.74 -0.94
N LEU A 179 11.11 -0.87 0.19
CA LEU A 179 10.75 0.26 1.04
C LEU A 179 11.97 0.91 1.72
N ILE A 180 12.94 0.12 2.20
CA ILE A 180 14.18 0.64 2.80
C ILE A 180 14.99 1.40 1.75
N VAL A 181 15.22 0.81 0.58
CA VAL A 181 15.91 1.47 -0.53
C VAL A 181 15.15 2.71 -0.96
N GLY A 182 13.82 2.63 -1.03
CA GLY A 182 12.98 3.78 -1.33
C GLY A 182 13.13 4.92 -0.32
N ALA A 183 13.13 4.61 0.98
CA ALA A 183 13.34 5.59 2.05
C ALA A 183 14.74 6.23 1.99
N VAL A 184 15.79 5.44 1.73
CA VAL A 184 17.16 5.95 1.58
C VAL A 184 17.28 6.86 0.37
N VAL A 185 16.72 6.46 -0.78
CA VAL A 185 16.72 7.27 -2.01
C VAL A 185 15.94 8.56 -1.80
N TYR A 186 14.78 8.49 -1.14
CA TYR A 186 13.98 9.67 -0.81
C TYR A 186 14.72 10.61 0.14
N GLY A 187 15.32 10.08 1.21
CA GLY A 187 16.12 10.87 2.16
C GLY A 187 17.34 11.52 1.50
N TYR A 188 18.03 10.79 0.62
CA TYR A 188 19.14 11.35 -0.15
C TYR A 188 18.67 12.47 -1.10
N PHE A 189 17.55 12.26 -1.79
CA PHE A 189 16.95 13.27 -2.66
C PHE A 189 16.56 14.54 -1.87
N GLU A 190 15.94 14.38 -0.71
CA GLU A 190 15.54 15.49 0.15
C GLU A 190 16.75 16.28 0.66
N LEU A 191 17.76 15.58 1.22
CA LEU A 191 18.88 16.22 1.90
C LEU A 191 19.90 16.82 0.92
N TYR A 192 20.21 16.14 -0.18
CA TYR A 192 21.31 16.54 -1.05
C TYR A 192 20.83 17.21 -2.34
N ILE A 193 19.79 16.66 -2.97
CA ILE A 193 19.37 17.13 -4.29
C ILE A 193 18.56 18.42 -4.16
N ILE A 194 17.61 18.49 -3.23
CA ILE A 194 16.81 19.71 -3.02
C ILE A 194 17.66 20.84 -2.46
N ASP A 195 18.54 20.56 -1.49
CA ASP A 195 19.46 21.57 -0.93
C ASP A 195 20.44 22.12 -1.98
N TYR A 196 21.00 21.24 -2.82
CA TYR A 196 21.84 21.69 -3.93
C TYR A 196 21.05 22.55 -4.94
N LEU A 197 19.83 22.15 -5.27
CA LEU A 197 18.96 22.89 -6.19
C LEU A 197 18.53 24.25 -5.63
N SER A 198 18.25 24.35 -4.33
CA SER A 198 17.90 25.62 -3.68
C SER A 198 19.09 26.58 -3.71
N VAL A 199 20.30 26.11 -3.35
CA VAL A 199 21.54 26.91 -3.38
C VAL A 199 21.90 27.33 -4.81
N TRP A 200 21.80 26.42 -5.78
CA TRP A 200 22.04 26.74 -7.19
C TRP A 200 21.05 27.78 -7.72
N ALA A 201 19.78 27.63 -7.39
CA ALA A 201 18.75 28.54 -7.85
C ALA A 201 18.87 29.92 -7.18
N ALA A 202 19.25 29.97 -5.90
CA ALA A 202 19.59 31.21 -5.20
C ALA A 202 20.77 31.93 -5.88
N LYS A 203 21.83 31.19 -6.23
CA LYS A 203 23.02 31.75 -6.90
C LYS A 203 22.76 32.22 -8.34
N THR A 204 21.87 31.54 -9.06
CA THR A 204 21.65 31.78 -10.50
C THR A 204 20.49 32.75 -10.78
N ARG A 205 19.45 32.75 -9.94
CA ARG A 205 18.25 33.58 -10.13
C ARG A 205 18.12 34.72 -9.12
N GLY A 206 18.98 34.79 -8.10
CA GLY A 206 18.99 35.88 -7.13
C GLY A 206 17.78 35.90 -6.17
N TYR A 207 17.04 34.79 -6.10
CA TYR A 207 15.89 34.61 -5.21
C TYR A 207 16.19 33.47 -4.24
N ASP A 208 15.99 33.71 -2.94
CA ASP A 208 16.06 32.68 -1.92
C ASP A 208 14.83 31.77 -2.05
N LEU A 209 14.99 30.67 -2.78
CA LEU A 209 13.92 29.71 -2.98
C LEU A 209 13.84 28.84 -1.73
N THR A 210 12.81 29.08 -0.93
CA THR A 210 12.40 28.16 0.13
C THR A 210 12.18 26.76 -0.47
N GLN A 211 12.55 25.70 0.28
CA GLN A 211 12.53 24.29 -0.18
C GLN A 211 11.17 23.84 -0.80
N ASN A 212 10.08 24.55 -0.50
CA ASN A 212 8.73 24.29 -1.01
C ASN A 212 8.38 24.95 -2.36
N ASP A 213 9.21 25.83 -2.93
CA ASP A 213 8.83 26.60 -4.14
C ASP A 213 9.35 26.00 -5.46
N ILE A 214 10.16 24.94 -5.37
CA ILE A 214 10.67 24.24 -6.55
C ILE A 214 9.60 23.26 -7.06
N VAL A 215 8.76 23.71 -7.99
CA VAL A 215 7.71 22.90 -8.63
C VAL A 215 8.25 21.56 -9.16
N GLY A 216 9.46 21.56 -9.72
CA GLY A 216 10.14 20.34 -10.18
C GLY A 216 10.41 19.32 -9.07
N ALA A 217 10.77 19.77 -7.86
CA ALA A 217 10.98 18.89 -6.71
C ALA A 217 9.66 18.27 -6.25
N LYS A 218 8.57 19.05 -6.20
CA LYS A 218 7.22 18.53 -5.89
C LYS A 218 6.78 17.44 -6.87
N ILE A 219 6.96 17.67 -8.17
CA ILE A 219 6.65 16.67 -9.21
C ILE A 219 7.52 15.42 -9.03
N GLY A 220 8.82 15.58 -8.78
CA GLY A 220 9.75 14.48 -8.52
C GLY A 220 9.32 13.62 -7.34
N LYS A 221 8.93 14.25 -6.21
CA LYS A 221 8.42 13.55 -5.02
C LYS A 221 7.17 12.73 -5.35
N VAL A 222 6.17 13.35 -5.99
CA VAL A 222 4.93 12.66 -6.35
C VAL A 222 5.22 11.49 -7.31
N LEU A 223 6.04 11.70 -8.34
CA LEU A 223 6.40 10.66 -9.29
C LEU A 223 7.13 9.49 -8.61
N PHE A 224 8.04 9.79 -7.68
CA PHE A 224 8.74 8.78 -6.90
C PHE A 224 7.76 7.92 -6.08
N PHE A 225 6.83 8.55 -5.35
CA PHE A 225 5.80 7.84 -4.62
C PHE A 225 4.88 7.01 -5.53
N VAL A 226 4.54 7.52 -6.72
CA VAL A 226 3.76 6.78 -7.74
C VAL A 226 4.54 5.54 -8.20
N LEU A 227 5.83 5.67 -8.50
CA LEU A 227 6.64 4.53 -8.92
C LEU A 227 6.79 3.51 -7.80
N LEU A 228 7.10 3.94 -6.58
CA LEU A 228 7.27 3.05 -5.43
C LEU A 228 6.00 2.26 -5.11
N SER A 229 4.85 2.93 -5.11
CA SER A 229 3.53 2.30 -4.88
C SER A 229 3.13 1.38 -6.04
N TYR A 230 3.45 1.74 -7.28
CA TYR A 230 3.24 0.90 -8.45
C TYR A 230 4.08 -0.39 -8.37
N PHE A 231 5.38 -0.28 -8.09
CA PHE A 231 6.26 -1.46 -7.94
C PHE A 231 5.81 -2.36 -6.80
N THR A 232 5.45 -1.78 -5.65
CA THR A 232 4.90 -2.51 -4.51
C THR A 232 3.67 -3.34 -4.92
N THR A 233 2.73 -2.70 -5.60
CA THR A 233 1.49 -3.34 -6.07
C THR A 233 1.78 -4.40 -7.14
N ALA A 234 2.66 -4.11 -8.10
CA ALA A 234 3.04 -5.03 -9.16
C ALA A 234 3.69 -6.31 -8.60
N ILE A 235 4.58 -6.17 -7.61
CA ILE A 235 5.19 -7.31 -6.90
C ILE A 235 4.11 -8.15 -6.21
N LEU A 236 3.20 -7.51 -5.46
CA LEU A 236 2.12 -8.22 -4.78
C LEU A 236 1.24 -9.00 -5.76
N TYR A 237 0.85 -8.40 -6.89
CA TYR A 237 0.00 -9.05 -7.88
C TYR A 237 0.71 -10.17 -8.65
N TYR A 238 1.98 -9.97 -9.00
CA TYR A 238 2.75 -10.95 -9.75
C TYR A 238 3.06 -12.21 -8.93
N PHE A 239 3.40 -12.06 -7.65
CA PHE A 239 3.75 -13.19 -6.78
C PHE A 239 2.59 -13.76 -5.97
N GLY A 240 1.51 -12.98 -5.80
CA GLY A 240 0.44 -13.27 -4.86
C GLY A 240 -0.47 -14.44 -5.22
N THR A 241 -0.52 -14.84 -6.49
CA THR A 241 -1.20 -16.08 -6.91
C THR A 241 -0.33 -16.85 -7.91
N THR A 242 -0.63 -18.14 -8.13
CA THR A 242 0.06 -18.94 -9.15
C THR A 242 -0.23 -18.40 -10.56
N GLU A 243 -1.47 -17.98 -10.79
CA GLU A 243 -1.93 -17.38 -12.05
C GLU A 243 -1.35 -15.98 -12.31
N GLY A 244 -1.05 -15.23 -11.24
CA GLY A 244 -0.42 -13.90 -11.32
C GLY A 244 0.93 -13.91 -12.04
N ARG A 245 1.69 -15.02 -11.97
CA ARG A 245 2.96 -15.16 -12.70
C ARG A 245 2.81 -15.28 -14.21
N HIS A 246 1.66 -15.74 -14.68
CA HIS A 246 1.35 -15.80 -16.11
C HIS A 246 0.82 -14.46 -16.63
N ALA A 247 0.44 -13.55 -15.74
CA ALA A 247 0.11 -12.18 -16.08
C ALA A 247 1.37 -11.31 -16.25
N ARG A 248 1.23 -10.20 -16.96
CA ARG A 248 2.31 -9.22 -17.13
C ARG A 248 2.60 -8.55 -15.77
N PHE A 249 3.89 -8.43 -15.42
CA PHE A 249 4.33 -7.70 -14.22
C PHE A 249 3.79 -6.26 -14.20
N PHE A 250 3.92 -5.56 -15.33
CA PHE A 250 3.26 -4.28 -15.57
C PHE A 250 1.82 -4.53 -15.97
N SER A 251 0.90 -4.37 -15.00
CA SER A 251 -0.52 -4.69 -15.16
C SER A 251 -1.41 -3.45 -15.05
N VAL A 252 -2.56 -3.50 -15.72
CA VAL A 252 -3.57 -2.43 -15.67
C VAL A 252 -4.18 -2.33 -14.28
N GLY A 253 -4.38 -3.45 -13.59
CA GLY A 253 -4.81 -3.48 -12.19
C GLY A 253 -3.84 -2.77 -11.26
N ALA A 254 -2.52 -2.96 -11.43
CA ALA A 254 -1.53 -2.26 -10.61
C ALA A 254 -1.57 -0.74 -10.83
N LEU A 255 -1.80 -0.31 -12.08
CA LEU A 255 -1.97 1.11 -12.40
C LEU A 255 -3.24 1.67 -11.74
N MET A 256 -4.37 0.98 -11.86
CA MET A 256 -5.62 1.40 -11.23
C MET A 256 -5.48 1.51 -9.71
N THR A 257 -4.89 0.49 -9.06
CA THR A 257 -4.63 0.50 -7.62
C THR A 257 -3.74 1.67 -7.22
N THR A 258 -2.70 1.97 -7.99
CA THR A 258 -1.80 3.10 -7.72
C THR A 258 -2.53 4.44 -7.82
N LEU A 259 -3.35 4.64 -8.86
CA LEU A 259 -4.13 5.86 -9.03
C LEU A 259 -5.16 6.04 -7.92
N LEU A 260 -5.89 4.98 -7.59
CA LEU A 260 -6.86 4.98 -6.50
C LEU A 260 -6.19 5.16 -5.14
N PHE A 261 -5.01 4.56 -4.93
CA PHE A 261 -4.20 4.76 -3.72
C PHE A 261 -3.84 6.24 -3.56
N MET A 262 -3.31 6.89 -4.61
CA MET A 262 -2.99 8.32 -4.56
C MET A 262 -4.21 9.21 -4.31
N LEU A 263 -5.31 8.93 -5.01
CA LEU A 263 -6.57 9.66 -4.83
C LEU A 263 -7.08 9.50 -3.39
N THR A 264 -7.09 8.27 -2.88
CA THR A 264 -7.47 7.97 -1.51
C THR A 264 -6.55 8.63 -0.51
N SER A 265 -5.23 8.56 -0.67
CA SER A 265 -4.29 9.19 0.27
C SER A 265 -4.53 10.70 0.34
N TYR A 266 -4.80 11.34 -0.80
CA TYR A 266 -5.16 12.76 -0.84
C TYR A 266 -6.49 13.04 -0.13
N LEU A 267 -7.57 12.33 -0.51
CA LEU A 267 -8.90 12.52 0.07
C LEU A 267 -8.94 12.20 1.57
N PHE A 268 -8.21 11.16 1.98
CA PHE A 268 -8.09 10.75 3.37
C PHE A 268 -7.28 11.77 4.17
N GLY A 269 -6.23 12.36 3.59
CA GLY A 269 -5.52 13.50 4.19
C GLY A 269 -6.46 14.67 4.47
N VAL A 270 -7.28 15.07 3.48
CA VAL A 270 -8.29 16.11 3.65
C VAL A 270 -9.34 15.74 4.71
N TYR A 271 -9.74 14.46 4.77
CA TYR A 271 -10.66 13.96 5.80
C TYR A 271 -10.06 14.10 7.20
N VAL A 272 -8.81 13.69 7.38
CA VAL A 272 -8.11 13.78 8.67
C VAL A 272 -7.95 15.23 9.10
N GLU A 273 -7.54 16.11 8.20
CA GLU A 273 -7.29 17.53 8.49
C GLU A 273 -8.58 18.29 8.84
N LYS A 274 -9.68 18.04 8.12
CA LYS A 274 -10.91 18.86 8.22
C LYS A 274 -12.00 18.26 9.09
N PHE A 275 -12.06 16.93 9.19
CA PHE A 275 -13.22 16.23 9.75
C PHE A 275 -12.87 15.29 10.89
N ALA A 276 -11.61 14.84 11.00
CA ALA A 276 -11.22 13.90 12.05
C ALA A 276 -10.96 14.60 13.40
N ARG A 277 -12.03 15.09 14.03
CA ARG A 277 -12.05 15.44 15.47
C ARG A 277 -12.04 14.21 16.39
N TYR A 278 -11.59 13.06 15.88
CA TYR A 278 -11.53 11.81 16.64
C TYR A 278 -10.55 11.86 17.80
N ASN A 279 -9.48 12.67 17.69
CA ASN A 279 -8.57 12.91 18.82
C ASN A 279 -9.26 13.65 19.98
N GLU A 280 -10.28 14.48 19.71
CA GLU A 280 -11.02 15.19 20.76
C GLU A 280 -12.01 14.27 21.49
N LEU A 281 -12.58 13.28 20.80
CA LEU A 281 -13.61 12.38 21.34
C LEU A 281 -13.05 11.06 21.91
N TYR A 282 -12.02 10.51 21.28
CA TYR A 282 -11.46 9.19 21.59
C TYR A 282 -9.96 9.21 21.93
N GLY A 283 -9.33 10.39 21.88
CA GLY A 283 -7.90 10.57 22.17
C GLY A 283 -7.04 9.59 21.40
N ALA A 284 -6.20 8.88 22.16
CA ALA A 284 -5.38 7.74 21.77
C ALA A 284 -5.98 6.80 20.71
N LEU A 285 -7.22 6.37 20.98
CA LEU A 285 -7.92 5.34 20.23
C LEU A 285 -8.40 5.89 18.88
N GLY A 286 -8.61 7.20 18.78
CA GLY A 286 -9.00 7.88 17.55
C GLY A 286 -7.94 7.71 16.46
N GLY A 287 -6.66 7.91 16.78
CA GLY A 287 -5.55 7.74 15.84
C GLY A 287 -5.44 6.30 15.31
N LEU A 288 -5.55 5.31 16.21
CA LEU A 288 -5.51 3.89 15.82
C LEU A 288 -6.70 3.51 14.93
N LEU A 289 -7.90 4.01 15.23
CA LEU A 289 -9.09 3.79 14.40
C LEU A 289 -8.95 4.41 13.01
N ILE A 290 -8.45 5.65 12.92
CA ILE A 290 -8.18 6.32 11.65
C ILE A 290 -7.19 5.49 10.82
N LEU A 291 -6.09 5.03 11.44
CA LEU A 291 -5.10 4.19 10.77
C LEU A 291 -5.70 2.86 10.28
N MET A 292 -6.50 2.20 11.12
CA MET A 292 -7.15 0.94 10.75
C MET A 292 -8.13 1.13 9.58
N VAL A 293 -8.91 2.21 9.57
CA VAL A 293 -9.79 2.58 8.44
C VAL A 293 -8.96 2.87 7.18
N TYR A 294 -7.82 3.56 7.32
CA TYR A 294 -6.93 3.84 6.20
C TYR A 294 -6.39 2.55 5.57
N ILE A 295 -5.89 1.62 6.39
CA ILE A 295 -5.40 0.33 5.92
C ILE A 295 -6.54 -0.48 5.28
N TRP A 296 -7.73 -0.47 5.89
CA TRP A 296 -8.91 -1.14 5.34
C TRP A 296 -9.31 -0.60 3.97
N LEU A 297 -9.34 0.72 3.80
CA LEU A 297 -9.73 1.33 2.55
C LEU A 297 -8.69 1.05 1.44
N ASN A 298 -7.40 1.09 1.76
CA ASN A 298 -6.35 0.71 0.81
C ASN A 298 -6.33 -0.80 0.51
N SER A 299 -6.71 -1.64 1.47
CA SER A 299 -6.88 -3.09 1.25
C SER A 299 -8.02 -3.36 0.28
N ASN A 300 -9.13 -2.61 0.36
CA ASN A 300 -10.20 -2.69 -0.64
C ASN A 300 -9.69 -2.31 -2.03
N ILE A 301 -8.96 -1.20 -2.15
CA ILE A 301 -8.39 -0.75 -3.44
C ILE A 301 -7.43 -1.79 -4.02
N LEU A 302 -6.59 -2.39 -3.18
CA LEU A 302 -5.67 -3.46 -3.56
C LEU A 302 -6.43 -4.68 -4.10
N LEU A 303 -7.55 -5.08 -3.48
CA LEU A 303 -8.37 -6.17 -3.97
C LEU A 303 -9.11 -5.79 -5.27
N LEU A 304 -9.59 -4.56 -5.38
CA LEU A 304 -10.24 -4.04 -6.59
C LEU A 304 -9.31 -4.09 -7.81
N GLY A 305 -8.04 -3.71 -7.67
CA GLY A 305 -7.10 -3.88 -8.79
C GLY A 305 -6.71 -5.31 -9.08
N PHE A 306 -6.70 -6.17 -8.06
CA PHE A 306 -6.46 -7.58 -8.26
C PHE A 306 -7.59 -8.24 -9.06
N GLU A 307 -8.85 -7.99 -8.71
CA GLU A 307 -10.03 -8.51 -9.43
C GLU A 307 -10.07 -8.02 -10.89
N LEU A 308 -9.59 -6.80 -11.16
CA LEU A 308 -9.50 -6.30 -12.54
C LEU A 308 -8.51 -7.15 -13.35
N ASN A 309 -7.32 -7.39 -12.80
CA ASN A 309 -6.33 -8.25 -13.44
C ASN A 309 -6.83 -9.69 -13.60
N ALA A 310 -7.50 -10.23 -12.58
CA ALA A 310 -8.04 -11.58 -12.62
C ALA A 310 -9.14 -11.73 -13.69
N SER A 311 -10.04 -10.74 -13.78
CA SER A 311 -11.09 -10.69 -14.82
C SER A 311 -10.49 -10.60 -16.23
N LEU A 312 -9.48 -9.75 -16.43
CA LEU A 312 -8.76 -9.64 -17.71
C LEU A 312 -8.07 -10.95 -18.11
N ASN A 313 -7.42 -11.63 -17.15
CA ASN A 313 -6.76 -12.90 -17.41
C ASN A 313 -7.76 -14.03 -17.72
N SER A 314 -8.88 -14.07 -17.00
CA SER A 314 -9.95 -15.06 -17.21
C SER A 314 -10.61 -14.90 -18.58
N LEU A 315 -10.91 -13.66 -18.98
CA LEU A 315 -11.42 -13.36 -20.33
C LEU A 315 -10.43 -13.82 -21.40
N ARG A 316 -9.14 -13.52 -21.24
CA ARG A 316 -8.11 -13.94 -22.19
C ARG A 316 -8.09 -15.45 -22.38
N LYS A 317 -8.07 -16.23 -21.28
CA LYS A 317 -8.06 -17.70 -21.32
C LYS A 317 -9.30 -18.29 -22.00
N THR A 318 -10.47 -17.69 -21.78
CA THR A 318 -11.74 -18.15 -22.37
C THR A 318 -11.72 -18.04 -23.90
N TYR A 319 -11.07 -17.01 -24.45
CA TYR A 319 -10.98 -16.78 -25.89
C TYR A 319 -9.84 -17.54 -26.57
N THR A 320 -8.68 -17.71 -25.92
CA THR A 320 -7.57 -18.51 -26.50
C THR A 320 -7.87 -20.02 -26.58
N LYS A 321 -8.92 -20.50 -25.88
CA LYS A 321 -9.40 -21.88 -25.94
C LYS A 321 -10.43 -22.14 -27.06
N LYS A 322 -10.90 -21.11 -27.77
CA LYS A 322 -11.73 -21.23 -28.97
C LYS A 322 -10.88 -21.15 -30.23
#